data_AF-A0A0S7ZXZ8-F1
#
_entry.id   AF-A0A0S7ZXZ8-F1
#
_cell.length_a   1.000
_cell.length_b   1.000
_cell.length_c   1.000
_cell.angle_alpha   90.00
_cell.angle_beta   90.00
_cell.angle_gamma   90.00
#
_symmetry.space_group_name_H-M   'P 1'
#
loop_
_entity.id
_entity.type
_entity.pdbx_description
1 polymer ?
#
loop_
_entity_poly.entity_id
_entity_poly.type
_entity_poly.pdbx_seq_one_letter_code
_entity_poly.pdbx_strand_id
1 'polypeptide(L)'
;YEVTTAALIDIGQPAIRYLVPELTNWQIAPYAAAVLNALQWTPGSDEELVRYQVALKESDFIAVNWGLVRNVLTRDLYSRDPAVVENALYALIGIGRKEVIDDLITALHDKGSLPIAEAYLNSGQNRLMDAAEIWAMNNGHKVHQFKKGSQPVQWGRL
;
A
#
# COMPACT_ATOMS: atom_id res chain seq x y z
N TYR A 1 -4.96 16.31 11.03
CA TYR A 1 -3.70 15.55 11.12
C TYR A 1 -2.52 16.38 11.61
N GLU A 2 -2.39 17.67 11.26
CA GLU A 2 -1.25 18.51 11.74
C GLU A 2 -1.15 18.63 13.27
N VAL A 3 -2.29 18.81 13.96
CA VAL A 3 -2.31 18.91 15.44
C VAL A 3 -1.89 17.58 16.10
N THR A 4 -2.24 16.44 15.48
CA THR A 4 -1.90 15.11 16.02
C THR A 4 -0.45 14.73 15.78
N THR A 5 0.16 15.15 14.67
CA THR A 5 1.59 14.90 14.39
C THR A 5 2.49 15.70 15.33
N ALA A 6 2.14 16.95 15.65
CA ALA A 6 2.88 17.77 16.62
C ALA A 6 2.90 17.13 18.01
N ALA A 7 1.73 16.69 18.50
CA ALA A 7 1.61 16.02 19.79
C ALA A 7 2.44 14.72 19.86
N LEU A 8 2.51 13.95 18.77
CA LEU A 8 3.30 12.72 18.71
C LEU A 8 4.81 12.99 18.70
N ILE A 9 5.25 14.07 18.05
CA ILE A 9 6.65 14.53 18.09
C ILE A 9 7.01 14.93 19.52
N ASP A 10 6.12 15.65 20.23
CA ASP A 10 6.34 16.07 21.62
C ASP A 10 6.41 14.88 22.59
N ILE A 11 5.63 13.81 22.34
CA ILE A 11 5.74 12.55 23.10
C ILE A 11 7.14 11.93 22.89
N GLY A 12 7.70 12.02 21.69
CA GLY A 12 9.06 11.57 21.39
C GLY A 12 9.19 10.06 21.18
N GLN A 13 10.33 9.49 21.57
CA GLN A 13 10.68 8.07 21.38
C GLN A 13 9.59 7.06 21.81
N PRO A 14 8.83 7.26 22.92
CA PRO A 14 7.72 6.37 23.28
C PRO A 14 6.63 6.23 22.22
N ALA A 15 6.48 7.18 21.29
CA ALA A 15 5.50 7.09 20.21
C ALA A 15 5.88 6.04 19.15
N ILE A 16 7.17 5.71 18.98
CA ILE A 16 7.68 4.87 17.89
C ILE A 16 6.98 3.51 17.84
N ARG A 17 6.80 2.84 18.99
CA ARG A 17 6.14 1.52 19.09
C ARG A 17 4.70 1.50 18.57
N TYR A 18 4.05 2.67 18.50
CA TYR A 18 2.69 2.82 17.98
C TYR A 18 2.69 3.29 16.53
N LEU A 19 3.76 3.93 16.06
CA LEU A 19 3.88 4.44 14.69
C LEU A 19 4.39 3.39 13.71
N VAL A 20 5.31 2.52 14.12
CA VAL A 20 5.88 1.47 13.25
C VAL A 20 4.79 0.55 12.68
N PRO A 21 3.81 0.05 13.47
CA PRO A 21 2.71 -0.74 12.91
C PRO A 21 1.84 0.02 11.89
N GLU A 22 1.73 1.35 12.01
CA GLU A 22 0.91 2.16 11.11
C GLU A 22 1.57 2.39 9.73
N LEU A 23 2.82 1.97 9.53
CA LEU A 23 3.47 1.99 8.20
C LEU A 23 2.79 1.08 7.18
N THR A 24 1.94 0.15 7.62
CA THR A 24 1.11 -0.70 6.75
C THR A 24 -0.35 -0.26 6.68
N ASN A 25 -0.70 0.90 7.22
CA ASN A 25 -2.02 1.48 7.07
C ASN A 25 -1.97 2.54 5.97
N TRP A 26 -2.47 2.24 4.77
CA TRP A 26 -2.32 3.11 3.59
C TRP A 26 -2.65 4.59 3.83
N GLN A 27 -3.68 4.86 4.63
CA GLN A 27 -4.13 6.23 4.92
C GLN A 27 -3.26 6.94 5.94
N ILE A 28 -2.72 6.21 6.92
CA ILE A 28 -1.95 6.76 8.05
C ILE A 28 -0.44 6.74 7.77
N ALA A 29 0.04 5.79 6.96
CA ALA A 29 1.45 5.50 6.74
C ALA A 29 2.29 6.74 6.37
N PRO A 30 1.86 7.65 5.47
CA PRO A 30 2.64 8.85 5.16
C PRO A 30 2.87 9.75 6.39
N TYR A 31 1.87 9.87 7.27
CA TYR A 31 1.99 10.66 8.50
C TYR A 31 2.86 9.95 9.53
N ALA A 32 2.68 8.63 9.69
CA ALA A 32 3.52 7.83 10.59
C ALA A 32 4.99 7.91 10.18
N ALA A 33 5.28 7.76 8.88
CA ALA A 33 6.63 7.88 8.33
C ALA A 33 7.21 9.29 8.54
N ALA A 34 6.43 10.36 8.33
CA ALA A 34 6.89 11.72 8.58
C ALA A 34 7.29 11.95 10.05
N VAL A 35 6.49 11.43 11.01
CA VAL A 35 6.81 11.54 12.44
C VAL A 35 8.04 10.68 12.79
N LEU A 36 8.13 9.45 12.28
CA LEU A 36 9.30 8.59 12.48
C LEU A 36 10.59 9.24 11.95
N ASN A 37 10.52 9.90 10.79
CA ASN A 37 11.63 10.67 10.23
C ASN A 37 12.06 11.83 11.15
N ALA A 38 11.08 12.58 11.68
CA ALA A 38 11.33 13.68 12.61
C ALA A 38 11.96 13.18 13.94
N LEU A 39 11.60 11.97 14.36
CA LEU A 39 12.18 11.30 15.53
C LEU A 39 13.52 10.61 15.24
N GLN A 40 14.06 10.75 14.03
CA GLN A 40 15.29 10.10 13.57
C GLN A 40 15.28 8.58 13.77
N TRP A 41 14.10 7.98 13.68
CA TRP A 41 13.96 6.53 13.77
C TRP A 41 14.58 5.87 12.53
N THR A 42 15.24 4.74 12.76
CA THR A 42 15.82 3.90 11.70
C THR A 42 15.18 2.52 11.71
N PRO A 43 14.79 1.98 10.55
CA PRO A 43 14.28 0.61 10.44
C PRO A 43 15.24 -0.44 10.99
N GLY A 44 14.71 -1.41 11.74
CA GLY A 44 15.46 -2.55 12.28
C GLY A 44 15.44 -3.80 11.40
N SER A 45 14.61 -3.82 10.36
CA SER A 45 14.51 -4.95 9.42
C SER A 45 14.22 -4.48 7.99
N ASP A 46 14.38 -5.40 7.03
CA ASP A 46 14.04 -5.16 5.62
C ASP A 46 12.56 -4.82 5.43
N GLU A 47 11.67 -5.43 6.22
CA GLU A 47 10.24 -5.12 6.21
C GLU A 47 9.95 -3.68 6.60
N GLU A 48 10.49 -3.29 7.75
CA GLU A 48 10.33 -1.93 8.26
C GLU A 48 10.91 -0.94 7.27
N LEU A 49 12.07 -1.25 6.67
CA LEU A 49 12.72 -0.42 5.68
C LEU A 49 11.83 -0.23 4.45
N VAL A 50 11.35 -1.31 3.84
CA VAL A 50 10.50 -1.21 2.65
C VAL A 50 9.21 -0.47 2.96
N ARG A 51 8.51 -0.82 4.05
CA ARG A 51 7.24 -0.18 4.41
C ARG A 51 7.42 1.30 4.71
N TYR A 52 8.50 1.67 5.39
CA TYR A 52 8.86 3.06 5.65
C TYR A 52 9.13 3.83 4.36
N GLN A 53 9.95 3.30 3.46
CA GLN A 53 10.31 3.96 2.20
C GLN A 53 9.11 4.08 1.24
N VAL A 54 8.24 3.07 1.22
CA VAL A 54 6.96 3.12 0.49
C VAL A 54 6.02 4.17 1.08
N ALA A 55 5.93 4.26 2.42
CA ALA A 55 5.12 5.27 3.10
C ALA A 55 5.61 6.71 2.84
N LEU A 56 6.93 6.91 2.75
CA LEU A 56 7.53 8.18 2.33
C LEU A 56 7.41 8.44 0.82
N LYS A 57 7.05 7.44 0.02
CA LYS A 57 7.02 7.48 -1.45
C LYS A 57 8.39 7.80 -2.06
N GLU A 58 9.45 7.23 -1.49
CA GLU A 58 10.83 7.45 -1.93
C GLU A 58 11.12 6.67 -3.23
N SER A 59 10.78 7.29 -4.36
CA SER A 59 10.85 6.68 -5.69
C SER A 59 12.25 6.16 -6.07
N ASP A 60 13.32 6.87 -5.68
CA ASP A 60 14.70 6.45 -5.96
C ASP A 60 15.07 5.16 -5.20
N PHE A 61 14.70 5.09 -3.91
CA PHE A 61 14.90 3.88 -3.12
C PHE A 61 14.17 2.69 -3.75
N ILE A 62 12.90 2.90 -4.13
CA ILE A 62 12.07 1.86 -4.74
C ILE A 62 12.66 1.38 -6.07
N ALA A 63 13.17 2.30 -6.89
CA ALA A 63 13.75 1.97 -8.19
C ALA A 63 15.04 1.16 -8.06
N VAL A 64 15.93 1.56 -7.16
CA VAL A 64 17.24 0.90 -6.93
C VAL A 64 17.08 -0.44 -6.22
N ASN A 65 16.17 -0.53 -5.25
CA ASN A 65 16.01 -1.70 -4.38
C ASN A 65 14.81 -2.55 -4.76
N TRP A 66 14.41 -2.52 -6.04
CA TRP A 66 13.16 -3.12 -6.48
C TRP A 66 13.02 -4.61 -6.13
N GLY A 67 14.09 -5.40 -6.21
CA GLY A 67 14.05 -6.81 -5.82
C GLY A 67 13.63 -7.01 -4.35
N LEU A 68 14.17 -6.19 -3.45
CA LEU A 68 13.82 -6.20 -2.02
C LEU A 68 12.38 -5.73 -1.81
N VAL A 69 12.00 -4.60 -2.43
CA VAL A 69 10.65 -4.03 -2.34
C VAL A 69 9.60 -5.02 -2.83
N ARG A 70 9.82 -5.62 -3.99
CA ARG A 70 8.95 -6.66 -4.55
C ARG A 70 8.80 -7.83 -3.59
N ASN A 71 9.91 -8.37 -3.06
CA ASN A 71 9.86 -9.51 -2.16
C ASN A 71 9.04 -9.22 -0.89
N VAL A 72 9.25 -8.08 -0.24
CA VAL A 72 8.49 -7.70 0.96
C VAL A 72 7.01 -7.49 0.63
N LEU A 73 6.68 -6.69 -0.40
CA LEU A 73 5.29 -6.36 -0.72
C LEU A 73 4.50 -7.59 -1.21
N THR A 74 5.10 -8.46 -2.03
CA THR A 74 4.46 -9.71 -2.47
C THR A 74 4.21 -10.66 -1.30
N ARG A 75 5.07 -10.70 -0.29
CA ARG A 75 4.82 -11.47 0.94
C ARG A 75 3.68 -10.85 1.76
N ASP A 76 3.64 -9.52 1.85
CA ASP A 76 2.59 -8.79 2.56
C ASP A 76 1.20 -8.99 1.95
N LEU A 77 1.09 -9.28 0.64
CA LEU A 77 -0.17 -9.69 -0.01
C LEU A 77 -0.80 -10.96 0.59
N TYR A 78 0.00 -11.82 1.23
CA TYR A 78 -0.46 -13.06 1.87
C TYR A 78 -0.52 -12.95 3.41
N SER A 79 -0.44 -11.73 3.94
CA SER A 79 -0.66 -11.48 5.36
C SER A 79 -2.06 -11.91 5.80
N ARG A 80 -2.18 -12.27 7.07
CA ARG A 80 -3.50 -12.48 7.72
C ARG A 80 -4.16 -11.17 8.12
N ASP A 81 -3.40 -10.08 8.13
CA ASP A 81 -3.88 -8.74 8.43
C ASP A 81 -4.37 -8.05 7.15
N PRO A 82 -5.69 -7.77 7.03
CA PRO A 82 -6.25 -7.11 5.85
C PRO A 82 -5.64 -5.73 5.56
N ALA A 83 -5.23 -4.99 6.58
CA ALA A 83 -4.61 -3.67 6.38
C ALA A 83 -3.24 -3.80 5.69
N VAL A 84 -2.45 -4.80 6.08
CA VAL A 84 -1.17 -5.12 5.45
C VAL A 84 -1.37 -5.54 3.99
N VAL A 85 -2.36 -6.39 3.71
CA VAL A 85 -2.70 -6.81 2.34
C VAL A 85 -3.12 -5.61 1.49
N GLU A 86 -4.04 -4.78 1.99
CA GLU A 86 -4.51 -3.58 1.28
C GLU A 86 -3.37 -2.61 0.98
N ASN A 87 -2.52 -2.33 1.96
CA ASN A 87 -1.38 -1.44 1.79
C ASN A 87 -0.37 -1.97 0.77
N ALA A 88 -0.05 -3.27 0.82
CA ALA A 88 0.85 -3.88 -0.16
C ALA A 88 0.28 -3.82 -1.58
N LEU A 89 -1.02 -4.07 -1.71
CA LEU A 89 -1.75 -4.02 -2.96
C LEU A 89 -1.76 -2.61 -3.55
N TYR A 90 -2.10 -1.59 -2.76
CA TYR A 90 -2.03 -0.19 -3.20
C TYR A 90 -0.61 0.24 -3.51
N ALA A 91 0.39 -0.13 -2.69
CA ALA A 91 1.78 0.16 -2.99
C ALA A 91 2.20 -0.43 -4.35
N LEU A 92 1.90 -1.70 -4.62
CA LEU A 92 2.26 -2.36 -5.88
C LEU A 92 1.55 -1.75 -7.10
N ILE A 93 0.27 -1.40 -6.98
CA ILE A 93 -0.44 -0.66 -8.04
C ILE A 93 0.23 0.70 -8.26
N GLY A 94 0.47 1.45 -7.18
CA GLY A 94 1.11 2.75 -7.22
C GLY A 94 2.49 2.71 -7.88
N ILE A 95 3.30 1.69 -7.58
CA ILE A 95 4.62 1.49 -8.20
C ILE A 95 4.49 1.18 -9.70
N GLY A 96 3.46 0.43 -10.10
CA GLY A 96 3.09 0.28 -11.50
C GLY A 96 4.06 -0.52 -12.37
N ARG A 97 4.79 -1.47 -11.78
CA ARG A 97 5.68 -2.38 -12.52
C ARG A 97 4.91 -3.59 -13.06
N LYS A 98 5.06 -3.87 -14.36
CA LYS A 98 4.26 -4.90 -15.04
C LYS A 98 4.46 -6.32 -14.50
N GLU A 99 5.64 -6.60 -13.96
CA GLU A 99 6.01 -7.91 -13.42
C GLU A 99 5.22 -8.35 -12.18
N VAL A 100 4.51 -7.44 -11.49
CA VAL A 100 3.66 -7.78 -10.33
C VAL A 100 2.18 -7.91 -10.70
N ILE A 101 1.81 -7.76 -11.97
CA ILE A 101 0.40 -7.84 -12.39
C ILE A 101 -0.18 -9.21 -12.06
N ASP A 102 0.56 -10.29 -12.31
CA ASP A 102 0.06 -11.65 -12.05
C ASP A 102 -0.06 -11.91 -10.55
N ASP A 103 0.92 -11.46 -9.75
CA ASP A 103 0.87 -11.52 -8.28
C ASP A 103 -0.38 -10.79 -7.73
N LEU A 104 -0.68 -9.61 -8.28
CA LEU A 104 -1.87 -8.82 -7.92
C LEU A 104 -3.18 -9.54 -8.30
N ILE A 105 -3.26 -10.12 -9.51
CA ILE A 105 -4.46 -10.86 -9.94
C ILE A 105 -4.68 -12.08 -9.04
N THR A 106 -3.62 -12.82 -8.72
CA THR A 106 -3.68 -13.95 -7.78
C THR A 106 -4.15 -13.51 -6.40
N ALA A 107 -3.66 -12.38 -5.87
CA ALA A 107 -4.08 -11.85 -4.59
C ALA A 107 -5.57 -11.46 -4.58
N LEU A 108 -6.10 -10.89 -5.66
CA LEU A 108 -7.54 -10.61 -5.80
C LEU A 108 -8.37 -11.90 -5.78
N HIS A 109 -7.90 -12.98 -6.40
CA HIS A 109 -8.61 -14.26 -6.37
C HIS A 109 -8.65 -14.89 -4.97
N ASP A 110 -7.57 -14.81 -4.20
CA ASP A 110 -7.47 -15.44 -2.87
C ASP A 110 -8.04 -14.58 -1.73
N LYS A 111 -7.83 -13.27 -1.80
CA LYS A 111 -8.11 -12.31 -0.71
C LYS A 111 -8.95 -11.11 -1.14
N GLY A 112 -9.56 -11.18 -2.32
CA GLY A 112 -10.35 -10.10 -2.88
C GLY A 112 -11.48 -9.63 -1.98
N SER A 113 -11.74 -8.34 -2.05
CA SER A 113 -12.88 -7.66 -1.44
C SER A 113 -13.41 -6.62 -2.41
N LEU A 114 -14.63 -6.12 -2.18
CA LEU A 114 -15.18 -5.07 -3.05
C LEU A 114 -14.27 -3.83 -3.14
N PRO A 115 -13.71 -3.29 -2.03
CA PRO A 115 -12.75 -2.19 -2.09
C PRO A 115 -11.50 -2.52 -2.94
N ILE A 116 -10.95 -3.72 -2.81
CA ILE A 116 -9.78 -4.15 -3.59
C ILE A 116 -10.13 -4.24 -5.09
N ALA A 117 -11.27 -4.85 -5.43
CA ALA A 117 -11.71 -4.96 -6.81
C ALA A 117 -11.99 -3.57 -7.41
N GLU A 118 -12.58 -2.65 -6.65
CA GLU A 118 -12.78 -1.27 -7.10
C GLU A 118 -11.45 -0.52 -7.27
N ALA A 119 -10.45 -0.76 -6.41
CA ALA A 119 -9.11 -0.20 -6.63
C ALA A 119 -8.46 -0.73 -7.93
N TYR A 120 -8.67 -2.00 -8.26
CA TYR A 120 -8.17 -2.61 -9.51
C TYR A 120 -8.86 -2.02 -10.74
N LEU A 121 -10.20 -1.98 -10.71
CA LEU A 121 -11.05 -1.34 -11.74
C LEU A 121 -10.59 0.09 -12.02
N ASN A 122 -10.32 0.86 -10.97
CA ASN A 122 -10.01 2.29 -11.06
C ASN A 122 -8.50 2.60 -11.13
N SER A 123 -7.64 1.58 -11.18
CA SER A 123 -6.19 1.76 -11.23
C SER A 123 -5.69 2.38 -12.53
N GLY A 124 -6.43 2.20 -13.63
CA GLY A 124 -5.98 2.56 -14.98
C GLY A 124 -5.11 1.50 -15.66
N GLN A 125 -4.98 0.31 -15.07
CA GLN A 125 -4.34 -0.85 -15.72
C GLN A 125 -5.40 -1.85 -16.21
N ASN A 126 -5.55 -1.97 -17.53
CA ASN A 126 -6.49 -2.87 -18.21
C ASN A 126 -6.54 -4.29 -17.64
N ARG A 127 -5.39 -4.96 -17.40
CA ARG A 127 -5.44 -6.35 -16.88
C ARG A 127 -6.01 -6.44 -15.47
N LEU A 128 -5.78 -5.42 -14.64
CA LEU A 128 -6.34 -5.36 -13.29
C LEU A 128 -7.83 -5.04 -13.35
N MET A 129 -8.22 -4.15 -14.25
CA MET A 129 -9.61 -3.83 -14.52
C MET A 129 -10.42 -5.06 -14.94
N ASP A 130 -9.92 -5.80 -15.94
CA ASP A 130 -10.56 -7.05 -16.40
C ASP A 130 -10.70 -8.07 -15.26
N ALA A 131 -9.63 -8.23 -14.45
CA ALA A 131 -9.64 -9.13 -13.31
C ALA A 131 -10.65 -8.70 -12.23
N ALA A 132 -10.81 -7.41 -11.98
CA ALA A 132 -11.80 -6.87 -11.04
C ALA A 132 -13.23 -7.17 -11.48
N GLU A 133 -13.54 -6.96 -12.76
CA GLU A 133 -14.87 -7.24 -13.32
C GLU A 133 -15.20 -8.74 -13.25
N ILE A 134 -14.24 -9.59 -13.63
CA ILE A 134 -14.39 -11.05 -13.54
C ILE A 134 -14.60 -11.49 -12.09
N TRP A 135 -13.77 -10.99 -11.17
CA TRP A 135 -13.89 -11.31 -9.75
C TRP A 135 -15.24 -10.88 -9.19
N ALA A 136 -15.69 -9.66 -9.51
CA ALA A 136 -16.95 -9.14 -9.03
C ALA A 136 -18.13 -9.98 -9.54
N MET A 137 -18.15 -10.30 -10.83
CA MET A 137 -19.16 -11.15 -11.44
C MET A 137 -19.24 -12.52 -10.76
N ASN A 138 -18.09 -13.18 -10.56
CA ASN A 138 -18.02 -14.50 -9.94
C ASN A 138 -18.46 -14.53 -8.47
N ASN A 139 -18.38 -13.39 -7.78
CA ASN A 139 -18.76 -13.25 -6.37
C ASN A 139 -20.13 -12.56 -6.19
N GLY A 140 -20.89 -12.32 -7.27
CA GLY A 140 -22.22 -11.69 -7.21
C GLY A 140 -22.18 -10.19 -6.84
N HIS A 141 -21.04 -9.54 -7.04
CA HIS A 141 -20.84 -8.12 -6.79
C HIS A 141 -20.89 -7.29 -8.08
N LYS A 142 -21.07 -5.98 -7.91
CA LYS A 142 -20.86 -4.98 -8.96
C LYS A 142 -19.81 -4.00 -8.47
N VAL A 143 -18.77 -3.81 -9.26
CA VAL A 143 -17.71 -2.82 -9.03
C VAL A 143 -18.10 -1.50 -9.70
N HIS A 144 -17.71 -0.38 -9.09
CA HIS A 144 -18.08 0.95 -9.56
C HIS A 144 -16.85 1.74 -10.01
N GLN A 145 -17.02 2.47 -11.11
CA GLN A 145 -16.03 3.47 -11.49
C GLN A 145 -16.14 4.69 -10.58
N PHE A 146 -14.98 5.18 -10.16
CA PHE A 146 -14.89 6.38 -9.35
C PHE A 146 -14.76 7.63 -10.22
N LYS A 147 -15.19 8.76 -9.67
CA LYS A 147 -14.87 10.06 -10.29
C LYS A 147 -13.35 10.20 -10.34
N LYS A 148 -12.85 10.74 -11.46
CA LYS A 148 -11.43 11.01 -11.62
C LYS A 148 -10.89 11.81 -10.43
N GLY A 149 -9.86 11.28 -9.78
CA GLY A 149 -9.25 11.87 -8.57
C GLY A 149 -9.78 11.32 -7.25
N SER A 150 -10.84 10.50 -7.26
CA SER A 150 -11.39 9.86 -6.06
C SER A 150 -10.89 8.44 -5.84
N GLN A 151 -10.13 7.89 -6.79
CA GLN A 151 -9.56 6.55 -6.65
C GLN A 151 -8.44 6.49 -5.59
N PRO A 152 -8.40 5.40 -4.78
CA PRO A 152 -7.44 5.28 -3.69
C PRO A 152 -5.99 5.18 -4.18
N VAL A 153 -5.80 4.68 -5.40
CA VAL A 153 -4.50 4.51 -6.04
C VAL A 153 -4.64 4.53 -7.56
N GLN A 154 -3.56 4.90 -8.27
CA GLN A 154 -3.44 4.84 -9.72
C GLN A 154 -2.16 4.11 -10.11
N TRP A 155 -2.20 3.40 -11.23
CA TRP A 155 -1.07 2.64 -11.77
C TRP A 155 0.12 3.56 -12.07
N GLY A 156 1.27 3.30 -11.42
CA GLY A 156 2.52 4.04 -11.68
C GLY A 156 2.50 5.49 -11.19
N ARG A 157 1.73 5.79 -10.13
CA ARG A 157 1.57 7.13 -9.55
C ARG A 157 1.93 7.20 -8.06
N LEU A 158 2.73 6.25 -7.57
CA LEU A 158 3.35 6.36 -6.25
C LEU A 158 4.43 7.44 -6.24
#